data_AF-A0A7C3YRU3-F1
#
_entry.id   AF-A0A7C3YRU3-F1
#
_cell.length_a   1.000
_cell.length_b   1.000
_cell.length_c   1.000
_cell.angle_alpha   90.00
_cell.angle_beta   90.00
_cell.angle_gamma   90.00
#
_symmetry.space_group_name_H-M   'P 1'
#
loop_
_entity.id
_entity.type
_entity.pdbx_description
1 polymer ?
#
loop_
_entity_poly.entity_id
_entity_poly.type
_entity_poly.pdbx_seq_one_letter_code
_entity_poly.pdbx_strand_id
1 'polypeptide(L)' 'MSKFSIIEDVKIDEGTRVHDQVNLYKCKIGKNCKIDAYVYIEGDVTIGDNCKIRPFVFIPSGVTIEDNVFIGPGV' A
#
# COMPACT_ATOMS: atom_id res chain seq x y z
N MET A 1 3.12 13.83 -7.22
CA MET A 1 2.68 12.65 -7.99
C MET A 1 3.81 11.65 -7.99
N SER A 2 3.49 10.37 -7.76
CA SER A 2 4.45 9.26 -7.75
C SER A 2 4.96 9.00 -9.18
N LYS A 3 6.27 8.84 -9.36
CA LYS A 3 6.90 8.57 -10.66
C LYS A 3 7.01 7.06 -10.89
N PHE A 4 6.80 6.66 -12.14
CA PHE A 4 6.92 5.26 -12.59
C PHE A 4 6.05 4.27 -11.81
N SER A 5 4.86 4.72 -11.42
CA SER A 5 3.91 3.93 -10.64
C SER A 5 2.61 3.75 -11.41
N ILE A 6 1.97 2.60 -11.20
CA ILE A 6 0.59 2.36 -11.61
C ILE A 6 -0.27 2.44 -10.35
N ILE A 7 -1.20 3.39 -10.33
CA ILE A 7 -2.15 3.58 -9.22
C ILE A 7 -3.54 3.72 -9.86
N GLU A 8 -4.30 2.63 -9.83
CA GLU A 8 -5.58 2.51 -10.52
C GLU A 8 -6.70 2.19 -9.53
N ASP A 9 -7.72 3.05 -9.45
CA ASP A 9 -8.88 2.91 -8.56
C ASP A 9 -8.51 2.72 -7.07
N VAL A 10 -7.46 3.37 -6.60
CA VAL A 10 -6.99 3.28 -5.21
C VAL A 10 -7.52 4.45 -4.37
N LYS A 11 -8.10 4.14 -3.21
CA LYS A 11 -8.41 5.15 -2.18
C LYS A 11 -7.25 5.24 -1.19
N ILE A 12 -6.70 6.43 -1.03
CA ILE A 12 -5.62 6.72 -0.09
C ILE A 12 -6.08 7.84 0.83
N ASP A 13 -6.15 7.56 2.12
CA ASP A 13 -6.59 8.54 3.12
C ASP A 13 -5.45 9.45 3.59
N GLU A 14 -5.81 10.50 4.33
CA GLU A 14 -4.92 11.59 4.73
C GLU A 14 -3.67 11.12 5.48
N GLY A 15 -2.54 11.79 5.22
CA GLY A 15 -1.26 11.52 5.89
C GLY A 15 -0.52 10.29 5.36
N THR A 16 -1.16 9.45 4.54
CA THR A 16 -0.50 8.32 3.90
C THR A 16 0.49 8.78 2.83
N ARG A 17 1.69 8.20 2.89
CA ARG A 17 2.79 8.48 1.95
C ARG A 17 3.05 7.26 1.09
N VAL A 18 2.92 7.45 -0.22
CA VAL A 18 3.25 6.46 -1.23
C VAL A 18 4.49 6.90 -1.99
N HIS A 19 5.54 6.07 -1.96
CA HIS A 19 6.78 6.32 -2.67
C HIS A 19 6.64 6.05 -4.18
N ASP A 20 7.68 6.36 -4.95
CA ASP A 20 7.77 6.05 -6.38
C ASP A 20 7.91 4.54 -6.62
N GLN A 21 7.66 4.10 -7.86
CA GLN A 21 7.82 2.71 -8.31
C GLN A 21 6.91 1.71 -7.57
N VAL A 22 5.64 2.06 -7.37
CA VAL A 22 4.63 1.16 -6.78
C VAL A 22 3.58 0.74 -7.82
N ASN A 23 2.98 -0.43 -7.62
CA ASN A 23 1.85 -0.91 -8.42
C ASN A 23 0.68 -1.23 -7.48
N LEU A 24 -0.35 -0.40 -7.51
CA LEU A 24 -1.48 -0.45 -6.59
C LEU A 24 -2.78 -0.48 -7.40
N TYR A 25 -3.61 -1.49 -7.17
CA TYR A 25 -4.86 -1.70 -7.92
C TYR A 25 -6.04 -1.86 -6.97
N LYS A 26 -7.14 -1.13 -7.21
CA LYS A 26 -8.46 -1.35 -6.58
C LYS A 26 -8.42 -1.63 -5.07
N CYS A 27 -7.57 -0.90 -4.34
CA CYS A 27 -7.35 -1.12 -2.91
C CYS A 27 -7.67 0.13 -2.08
N LYS A 28 -7.81 -0.06 -0.78
CA LYS A 28 -8.07 1.01 0.20
C LYS A 28 -6.91 1.05 1.18
N ILE A 29 -6.33 2.24 1.36
CA ILE A 29 -5.24 2.48 2.30
C ILE A 29 -5.69 3.56 3.28
N GLY A 30 -5.69 3.22 4.56
CA GLY A 30 -6.05 4.09 5.68
C GLY A 30 -5.11 5.27 5.86
N LYS A 31 -5.23 5.96 6.98
CA LYS A 31 -4.49 7.18 7.31
C LYS A 31 -3.09 6.88 7.80
N ASN A 32 -2.18 7.83 7.57
CA ASN A 32 -0.82 7.81 8.13
C ASN A 32 0.00 6.55 7.80
N CYS A 33 -0.32 5.87 6.71
CA CYS A 33 0.41 4.70 6.25
C CYS A 33 1.67 5.10 5.48
N LYS A 34 2.63 4.18 5.42
CA LYS A 34 3.83 4.31 4.59
C LYS A 34 3.92 3.14 3.63
N ILE A 35 3.83 3.44 2.33
CA ILE A 35 3.99 2.47 1.24
C ILE A 35 5.32 2.77 0.56
N ASP A 36 6.32 1.94 0.82
CA ASP A 36 7.66 2.10 0.27
C ASP A 36 7.73 1.68 -1.21
N ALA A 37 8.87 1.99 -1.85
CA ALA A 37 9.10 1.68 -3.26
C ALA A 37 9.04 0.18 -3.54
N TYR A 38 8.65 -0.17 -4.77
CA TYR A 38 8.54 -1.56 -5.26
C TYR A 38 7.50 -2.42 -4.54
N VAL A 39 6.56 -1.79 -3.82
CA VAL A 39 5.40 -2.48 -3.28
C VAL A 39 4.39 -2.76 -4.40
N TYR A 40 3.84 -3.98 -4.38
CA TYR A 40 2.80 -4.42 -5.31
C TYR A 40 1.55 -4.85 -4.52
N ILE A 41 0.41 -4.21 -4.77
CA ILE A 41 -0.86 -4.48 -4.10
C ILE A 41 -1.93 -4.76 -5.15
N GLU A 42 -2.49 -5.97 -5.12
CA GLU A 42 -3.60 -6.35 -5.99
C GLU A 42 -4.96 -5.80 -5.51
N GLY A 43 -6.01 -6.11 -6.29
CA GLY A 43 -7.37 -5.65 -6.06
C GLY A 43 -8.02 -6.19 -4.80
N ASP A 44 -9.05 -5.48 -4.33
CA ASP A 44 -9.84 -5.87 -3.16
C ASP A 44 -9.03 -5.97 -1.85
N VAL A 45 -7.88 -5.31 -1.79
CA VAL A 45 -7.07 -5.20 -0.58
C VAL A 45 -7.55 -4.02 0.29
N THR A 46 -7.63 -4.25 1.61
CA THR A 46 -7.88 -3.21 2.60
C THR A 46 -6.73 -3.12 3.58
N ILE A 47 -6.17 -1.91 3.75
CA ILE A 47 -5.12 -1.59 4.73
C ILE A 47 -5.67 -0.55 5.69
N GLY A 48 -5.61 -0.85 6.99
CA GLY A 48 -5.99 0.03 8.09
C GLY A 48 -5.04 1.22 8.28
N ASP A 49 -5.18 1.89 9.41
CA ASP A 49 -4.44 3.10 9.75
C ASP A 49 -3.05 2.78 10.32
N ASN A 50 -2.11 3.73 10.15
CA ASN A 50 -0.76 3.69 10.74
C ASN A 50 0.10 2.47 10.33
N CYS A 51 -0.20 1.85 9.18
CA CYS A 51 0.53 0.70 8.68
C CYS A 51 1.83 1.09 7.97
N LYS A 52 2.82 0.19 8.00
CA LYS A 52 4.09 0.34 7.28
C LYS A 52 4.30 -0.86 6.38
N ILE A 53 4.18 -0.63 5.07
CA ILE A 53 4.43 -1.61 4.02
C ILE A 53 5.82 -1.30 3.44
N ARG A 54 6.79 -2.15 3.78
CA ARG A 54 8.20 -1.92 3.44
C ARG A 54 8.49 -2.37 1.99
N PRO A 55 9.68 -2.04 1.43
CA PRO A 55 9.95 -2.30 0.02
C PRO A 55 9.81 -3.77 -0.38
N PHE A 56 9.48 -4.00 -1.66
CA PHE A 56 9.38 -5.34 -2.27
C PHE A 56 8.31 -6.27 -1.68
N VAL A 57 7.35 -5.72 -0.93
CA VAL A 57 6.20 -6.49 -0.43
C VAL A 57 5.19 -6.72 -1.54
N PHE A 58 4.66 -7.95 -1.61
CA PHE A 58 3.53 -8.32 -2.47
C PHE A 58 2.29 -8.63 -1.62
N ILE A 59 1.18 -7.96 -1.89
CA ILE A 59 -0.10 -8.19 -1.21
C ILE A 59 -1.12 -8.72 -2.24
N PRO A 60 -1.52 -10.00 -2.14
CA PRO A 60 -2.47 -10.60 -3.08
C PRO A 60 -3.89 -10.12 -2.83
N SER A 61 -4.75 -10.36 -3.83
CA SER A 61 -6.14 -9.91 -3.82
C SER A 61 -6.93 -10.40 -2.61
N GLY A 62 -7.82 -9.55 -2.08
CA GLY A 62 -8.72 -9.88 -0.96
C GLY A 62 -8.10 -9.88 0.44
N VAL A 63 -6.81 -9.52 0.57
CA VAL A 63 -6.15 -9.42 1.88
C VAL A 63 -6.65 -8.21 2.67
N THR A 64 -6.87 -8.40 3.97
CA THR A 64 -7.11 -7.32 4.93
C THR A 64 -5.93 -7.21 5.89
N ILE A 65 -5.38 -6.00 6.03
CA ILE A 65 -4.33 -5.63 6.98
C ILE A 65 -4.94 -4.63 7.96
N GLU A 66 -4.97 -4.99 9.23
CA GLU A 66 -5.52 -4.15 10.31
C GLU A 66 -4.55 -3.03 10.75
N ASP A 67 -5.03 -2.15 11.61
CA ASP A 67 -4.28 -0.97 12.09
C ASP A 67 -2.94 -1.33 12.74
N ASN A 68 -1.96 -0.42 12.61
CA ASN A 68 -0.64 -0.50 13.24
C ASN A 68 0.23 -1.70 12.83
N VAL A 69 -0.09 -2.35 11.70
CA VAL A 69 0.71 -3.48 11.19
C VAL A 69 1.99 -2.99 10.52
N PHE A 70 3.07 -3.74 10.76
CA PHE A 70 4.36 -3.60 10.07
C PHE A 70 4.61 -4.85 9.22
N ILE A 71 4.75 -4.67 7.90
CA ILE A 71 5.14 -5.74 6.98
C ILE A 71 6.58 -5.48 6.53
N GLY A 72 7.49 -6.36 6.94
CA GLY A 72 8.92 -6.24 6.64
C GLY A 72 9.25 -6.30 5.14
N PRO A 73 10.46 -5.88 4.73
CA PRO A 73 10.84 -5.89 3.31
C PRO A 73 10.86 -7.31 2.75
N GLY A 74 10.33 -7.50 1.53
CA GLY A 74 10.35 -8.78 0.82
C GLY A 74 9.49 -9.89 1.41
N VAL A 75 8.51 -9.54 2.26
CA VAL A 75 7.45 -10.43 2.73
C VAL A 75 6.41 -10.64 1.65
#